data_AF-A0AAV8XQ49-F1
#
_entry.id   AF-A0AAV8XQ49-F1
#
_cell.length_a   1.000
_cell.length_b   1.000
_cell.length_c   1.000
_cell.angle_alpha   90.00
_cell.angle_beta   90.00
_cell.angle_gamma   90.00
#
_symmetry.space_group_name_H-M   'P 1'
#
loop_
_entity.id
_entity.type
_entity.pdbx_description
1 polymer ?
#
loop_
_entity_poly.entity_id
_entity_poly.type
_entity_poly.pdbx_seq_one_letter_code
_entity_poly.pdbx_strand_id
1 'polypeptide(L)'
;MEANRDPEEMIICPYNHAHHIRRCRMNTHLVKCKKSYPDTKLVECEFNFNHKIPEPELQYHHENCPDRRRVEYVVYQEEGVDLNKFPVYNIDATAEESWDDFNTPAYRPQEYCERSGVLRHIEVESAAKRKDFRVSERRRLGELNNRKPGASSSSYDQEPGHSRAVTNRRVFPEVPNRVVIEERTPPNVTELLERLQIGKEQTLHSQVSRT
;
A
#
# COMPACT_ATOMS: atom_id res chain seq x y z
N MET A 1 -22.38 2.78 26.62
CA MET A 1 -21.46 3.89 26.31
C MET A 1 -20.08 3.54 26.87
N GLU A 2 -19.22 2.91 26.07
CA GLU A 2 -17.79 2.72 26.38
C GLU A 2 -16.99 2.78 25.06
N ALA A 3 -17.16 3.86 24.31
CA ALA A 3 -16.56 4.02 22.99
C ALA A 3 -15.57 5.20 23.00
N ASN A 4 -14.53 5.10 23.84
CA ASN A 4 -13.23 5.74 23.62
C ASN A 4 -12.25 5.31 24.73
N ARG A 5 -11.65 4.12 24.61
CA ARG A 5 -10.46 3.81 25.41
C ARG A 5 -9.27 4.43 24.69
N ASP A 6 -8.56 5.32 25.35
CA ASP A 6 -7.40 6.02 24.77
C ASP A 6 -6.33 4.98 24.35
N PRO A 7 -5.93 4.92 23.08
CA PRO A 7 -4.93 3.98 22.60
C PRO A 7 -3.55 4.18 23.25
N GLU A 8 -3.25 5.38 23.75
CA GLU A 8 -1.98 5.75 24.37
C GLU A 8 -1.95 5.48 25.89
N GLU A 9 -3.08 5.07 26.48
CA GLU A 9 -3.17 4.69 27.88
C GLU A 9 -2.20 3.55 28.22
N MET A 10 -1.43 3.73 29.30
CA MET A 10 -0.49 2.73 29.79
C MET A 10 -1.20 1.76 30.72
N ILE A 11 -1.22 0.49 30.33
CA ILE A 11 -1.82 -0.61 31.10
C ILE A 11 -0.73 -1.60 31.54
N ILE A 12 -0.96 -2.24 32.68
CA ILE A 12 0.00 -3.16 33.31
C ILE A 12 -0.11 -4.54 32.67
N CYS A 13 1.03 -5.21 32.44
CA CYS A 13 1.06 -6.58 31.93
C CYS A 13 0.66 -7.60 33.01
N PRO A 14 -0.24 -8.56 32.70
CA PRO A 14 -0.62 -9.64 33.63
C PRO A 14 0.52 -10.60 34.00
N TYR A 15 1.55 -10.76 33.16
CA TYR A 15 2.69 -11.63 33.44
C TYR A 15 3.72 -10.98 34.36
N ASN A 16 3.88 -9.66 34.29
CA ASN A 16 4.84 -8.92 35.09
C ASN A 16 4.35 -7.48 35.33
N HIS A 17 4.13 -7.14 36.60
CA HIS A 17 3.60 -5.84 37.00
C HIS A 17 4.59 -4.68 36.75
N ALA A 18 5.88 -4.95 36.52
CA ALA A 18 6.85 -3.92 36.15
C ALA A 18 6.67 -3.41 34.71
N HIS A 19 5.96 -4.16 33.86
CA HIS A 19 5.73 -3.76 32.48
C HIS A 19 4.47 -2.89 32.35
N HIS A 20 4.69 -1.60 32.07
CA HIS A 20 3.65 -0.66 31.67
C HIS A 20 3.69 -0.53 30.16
N ILE A 21 2.61 -0.92 29.48
CA ILE A 21 2.56 -1.03 28.02
C ILE A 21 1.35 -0.25 27.51
N ARG A 22 1.51 0.46 26.40
CA ARG A 22 0.38 1.14 25.74
C ARG A 22 -0.69 0.15 25.33
N ARG A 23 -1.96 0.53 25.52
CA ARG A 23 -3.13 -0.28 25.15
C ARG A 23 -3.04 -0.83 23.73
N CYS A 24 -2.61 0.00 22.76
CA CYS A 24 -2.45 -0.40 21.37
C CYS A 24 -1.38 -1.49 21.12
N ARG A 25 -0.36 -1.60 21.98
CA ARG A 25 0.76 -2.56 21.81
C ARG A 25 0.62 -3.81 22.67
N MET A 26 -0.35 -3.85 23.59
CA MET A 26 -0.51 -4.94 24.55
C MET A 26 -0.59 -6.32 23.87
N ASN A 27 -1.36 -6.47 22.78
CA ASN A 27 -1.52 -7.75 22.08
C ASN A 27 -0.15 -8.33 21.65
N THR A 28 0.70 -7.48 21.05
CA THR A 28 2.04 -7.89 20.60
C THR A 28 3.00 -8.14 21.77
N HIS A 29 2.81 -7.41 22.87
CA HIS A 29 3.59 -7.59 24.09
C HIS A 29 3.28 -8.95 24.74
N LEU A 30 2.00 -9.32 24.89
CA LEU A 30 1.58 -10.58 25.53
C LEU A 30 2.20 -11.81 24.87
N VAL A 31 2.27 -11.84 23.53
CA VAL A 31 2.88 -12.96 22.78
C VAL A 31 4.37 -13.13 23.11
N LYS A 32 5.10 -12.02 23.28
CA LYS A 32 6.52 -12.05 23.64
C LYS A 32 6.71 -12.34 25.13
N CYS A 33 5.88 -11.74 25.97
CA CYS A 33 5.97 -11.85 27.42
C CYS A 33 5.64 -13.28 27.90
N LYS A 34 4.65 -13.94 27.29
CA LYS A 34 4.34 -15.36 27.54
C LYS A 34 5.54 -16.29 27.33
N LYS A 35 6.41 -16.00 26.35
CA LYS A 35 7.64 -16.78 26.12
C LYS A 35 8.70 -16.57 27.20
N SER A 36 8.73 -15.39 27.82
CA SER A 36 9.67 -15.05 28.88
C SER A 36 9.26 -15.59 30.25
N TYR A 37 7.97 -15.88 30.46
CA TYR A 37 7.40 -16.37 31.71
C TYR A 37 6.55 -17.62 31.47
N PRO A 38 7.17 -18.76 31.11
CA PRO A 38 6.44 -20.00 30.82
C PRO A 38 5.81 -20.64 32.06
N ASP A 39 6.33 -20.34 33.26
CA ASP A 39 5.87 -20.94 34.52
C ASP A 39 4.53 -20.35 35.00
N THR A 40 4.12 -19.20 34.47
CA THR A 40 2.87 -18.54 34.85
C THR A 40 1.70 -19.17 34.08
N LYS A 41 0.87 -19.95 34.78
CA LYS A 41 -0.32 -20.61 34.23
C LYS A 41 -1.49 -19.63 34.04
N LEU A 42 -1.33 -18.71 33.09
CA LEU A 42 -2.39 -17.80 32.67
C LEU A 42 -3.04 -18.31 31.38
N VAL A 43 -4.35 -18.47 31.42
CA VAL A 43 -5.23 -18.84 30.31
C VAL A 43 -5.83 -17.57 29.70
N GLU A 44 -6.23 -17.65 28.44
CA GLU A 44 -6.85 -16.57 27.71
C GLU A 44 -8.36 -16.65 27.74
N CYS A 45 -9.02 -15.49 27.94
CA CYS A 45 -10.48 -15.40 27.92
C CYS A 45 -11.04 -15.59 26.50
N GLU A 46 -12.16 -16.28 26.39
CA GLU A 46 -12.88 -16.52 25.14
C GLU A 46 -13.49 -15.26 24.52
N PHE A 47 -13.85 -14.26 25.35
CA PHE A 47 -14.45 -13.00 24.91
C PHE A 47 -13.42 -11.94 24.50
N ASN A 48 -12.22 -11.99 25.08
CA ASN A 48 -11.14 -11.05 24.78
C ASN A 48 -9.75 -11.66 25.04
N PHE A 49 -8.98 -11.84 23.97
CA PHE A 49 -7.63 -12.42 24.03
C PHE A 49 -6.62 -11.64 24.88
N ASN A 50 -6.88 -10.37 25.18
CA ASN A 50 -6.01 -9.56 26.02
C ASN A 50 -6.17 -9.87 27.50
N HIS A 51 -7.28 -10.45 27.92
CA HIS A 51 -7.46 -10.91 29.30
C HIS A 51 -6.66 -12.21 29.48
N LYS A 52 -5.62 -12.13 30.32
CA LYS A 52 -4.84 -13.29 30.77
C LYS A 52 -5.16 -13.51 32.24
N ILE A 53 -5.66 -14.70 32.55
CA ILE A 53 -6.36 -14.99 33.82
C ILE A 53 -5.82 -16.31 34.37
N PRO A 54 -5.62 -16.43 35.68
CA PRO A 54 -5.30 -17.72 36.28
C PRO A 54 -6.35 -18.78 35.93
N GLU A 55 -5.90 -19.97 35.53
CA GLU A 55 -6.78 -21.11 35.23
C GLU A 55 -7.92 -21.35 36.24
N PRO A 56 -7.71 -21.32 37.57
CA PRO A 56 -8.79 -21.55 38.53
C PRO A 56 -9.84 -20.42 38.59
N GLU A 57 -9.50 -19.21 38.15
CA GLU A 57 -10.40 -18.04 38.20
C GLU A 57 -11.15 -17.82 36.87
N LEU A 58 -10.87 -18.64 35.85
CA LEU A 58 -11.43 -18.48 34.51
C LEU A 58 -12.97 -18.55 34.51
N GLN A 59 -13.55 -19.47 35.29
CA GLN A 59 -15.00 -19.63 35.38
C GLN A 59 -15.68 -18.39 35.96
N TYR A 60 -15.14 -17.86 37.07
CA TYR A 60 -15.62 -16.62 37.67
C TYR A 60 -15.48 -15.45 36.69
N HIS A 61 -14.35 -15.37 35.97
CA HIS A 61 -14.19 -14.36 34.94
C HIS A 61 -15.24 -14.46 33.83
N HIS A 62 -15.59 -15.67 33.35
CA HIS A 62 -16.60 -15.81 32.31
C HIS A 62 -17.99 -15.30 32.76
N GLU A 63 -18.31 -15.38 34.05
CA GLU A 63 -19.54 -14.84 34.61
C GLU A 63 -19.53 -13.31 34.71
N ASN A 64 -18.36 -12.73 35.02
CA ASN A 64 -18.21 -11.29 35.29
C ASN A 64 -17.42 -10.50 34.23
N CYS A 65 -17.13 -11.09 33.06
CA CYS A 65 -16.28 -10.47 32.06
C CYS A 65 -16.94 -9.21 31.47
N PRO A 66 -16.25 -8.05 31.44
CA PRO A 66 -16.82 -6.81 30.92
C PRO A 66 -17.10 -6.88 29.41
N ASP A 67 -16.34 -7.70 28.67
CA ASP A 67 -16.47 -7.85 27.22
C ASP A 67 -17.53 -8.90 26.82
N ARG A 68 -18.03 -9.72 27.77
CA ARG A 68 -19.06 -10.73 27.52
C ARG A 68 -20.34 -10.13 26.94
N ARG A 69 -20.80 -9.01 27.50
CA ARG A 69 -22.00 -8.28 27.05
C ARG A 69 -21.93 -7.89 25.57
N ARG A 70 -20.73 -7.63 25.03
CA ARG A 70 -20.56 -7.26 23.61
C ARG A 70 -20.87 -8.45 22.69
N VAL A 71 -20.44 -9.64 23.08
CA VAL A 71 -20.69 -10.86 22.31
C VAL A 71 -22.15 -11.28 22.44
N GLU A 72 -22.70 -11.27 23.66
CA GLU A 72 -24.11 -11.59 23.90
C GLU A 72 -25.06 -10.67 23.13
N TYR A 73 -24.76 -9.37 23.04
CA TYR A 73 -25.60 -8.43 22.28
C TYR A 73 -25.73 -8.81 20.80
N VAL A 74 -24.70 -9.43 20.20
CA VAL A 74 -24.76 -9.88 18.80
C VAL A 74 -25.58 -11.15 18.66
N VAL A 75 -25.48 -12.07 19.63
CA VAL A 75 -26.16 -13.39 19.58
C VAL A 75 -27.65 -13.28 19.88
N TYR A 76 -28.06 -12.40 20.80
CA TYR A 76 -29.45 -12.24 21.23
C TYR A 76 -30.19 -11.09 20.53
N GLN A 77 -29.68 -10.58 19.41
CA GLN A 77 -30.46 -9.67 18.56
C GLN A 77 -31.66 -10.44 18.00
N GLU A 78 -32.86 -9.91 18.24
CA GLU A 78 -34.11 -10.47 17.70
C GLU A 78 -34.01 -10.60 16.17
N GLU A 79 -34.39 -11.76 15.64
CA GLU A 79 -34.48 -11.98 14.20
C GLU A 79 -35.42 -10.92 13.59
N GLY A 80 -34.87 -10.04 12.74
CA GLY A 80 -35.64 -9.00 12.04
C GLY A 80 -35.29 -7.55 12.37
N VAL A 81 -34.32 -7.28 13.24
CA VAL A 81 -33.79 -5.91 13.39
C VAL A 81 -32.79 -5.63 12.27
N ASP A 82 -33.14 -4.75 11.34
CA ASP A 82 -32.23 -4.27 10.31
C ASP A 82 -31.04 -3.54 10.97
N LEU A 83 -29.90 -4.23 11.07
CA LEU A 83 -28.67 -3.71 11.69
C LEU A 83 -28.00 -2.63 10.84
N ASN A 84 -28.46 -2.46 9.60
CA ASN A 84 -27.98 -1.40 8.73
C ASN A 84 -28.51 -0.05 9.24
N LYS A 85 -27.66 0.62 10.02
CA LYS A 85 -27.84 2.03 10.41
C LYS A 85 -28.12 2.96 9.21
N PHE A 86 -27.73 2.51 8.01
CA PHE A 86 -27.97 3.17 6.74
C PHE A 86 -28.58 2.16 5.77
N PRO A 87 -29.91 1.98 5.76
CA PRO A 87 -30.55 1.08 4.81
C PRO A 87 -30.24 1.55 3.38
N VAL A 88 -29.78 0.62 2.54
CA VAL A 88 -29.57 0.88 1.12
C VAL A 88 -30.93 0.80 0.45
N TYR A 89 -31.50 1.96 0.11
CA TYR A 89 -32.73 2.01 -0.67
C TYR A 89 -32.40 1.65 -2.13
N ASN A 90 -33.15 0.71 -2.71
CA ASN A 90 -33.16 0.54 -4.16
C ASN A 90 -33.80 1.78 -4.77
N ILE A 91 -32.98 2.65 -5.34
CA ILE A 91 -33.44 3.82 -6.08
C ILE A 91 -33.58 3.37 -7.53
N ASP A 92 -34.82 3.37 -8.04
CA ASP A 92 -35.09 3.15 -9.46
C ASP A 92 -34.64 4.39 -10.25
N ALA A 93 -33.33 4.48 -10.50
CA ALA A 93 -32.75 5.54 -11.29
C ALA A 93 -33.03 5.28 -12.78
N THR A 94 -34.10 5.88 -13.31
CA THR A 94 -34.38 5.88 -14.75
C THR A 94 -33.40 6.83 -15.45
N ALA A 95 -32.18 6.37 -15.74
CA ALA A 95 -31.25 7.10 -16.57
C ALA A 95 -31.60 6.88 -18.05
N GLU A 96 -31.75 7.96 -18.81
CA GLU A 96 -31.97 7.92 -20.27
C GLU A 96 -30.70 7.48 -21.03
N GLU A 97 -29.54 7.53 -20.39
CA GLU A 97 -28.25 7.12 -20.93
C GLU A 97 -27.65 6.03 -20.03
N SER A 98 -27.61 4.79 -20.51
CA SER A 98 -26.90 3.71 -19.81
C SER A 98 -25.46 3.65 -20.28
N TRP A 99 -24.51 3.55 -19.34
CA TRP A 99 -23.12 3.23 -19.67
C TRP A 99 -22.97 1.85 -20.33
N ASP A 100 -24.02 1.02 -20.29
CA ASP A 100 -24.09 -0.30 -20.94
C ASP A 100 -24.51 -0.25 -22.42
N ASP A 101 -24.99 0.90 -22.93
CA ASP A 101 -25.48 1.02 -24.32
C ASP A 101 -24.33 1.16 -25.35
N PHE A 102 -23.08 1.31 -24.89
CA PHE A 102 -21.93 1.35 -25.76
C PHE A 102 -21.47 -0.06 -26.12
N ASN A 103 -21.85 -0.56 -27.30
CA ASN A 103 -21.28 -1.76 -27.90
C ASN A 103 -19.82 -1.51 -28.34
N THR A 104 -18.94 -1.33 -27.36
CA THR A 104 -17.50 -1.22 -27.55
C THR A 104 -16.87 -2.60 -27.36
N PRO A 105 -15.93 -3.00 -28.23
CA PRO A 105 -15.23 -4.25 -28.05
C PRO A 105 -14.50 -4.23 -26.70
N ALA A 106 -14.50 -5.36 -26.00
CA ALA A 106 -13.80 -5.49 -24.74
C ALA A 106 -12.32 -5.10 -24.89
N TYR A 107 -11.85 -4.17 -24.05
CA TYR A 107 -10.45 -3.80 -24.01
C TYR A 107 -9.60 -5.04 -23.70
N ARG A 108 -8.65 -5.36 -24.59
CA ARG A 108 -7.69 -6.46 -24.41
C ARG A 108 -6.33 -5.90 -24.01
N PRO A 109 -5.95 -5.98 -22.72
CA PRO A 109 -4.70 -5.42 -22.24
C PRO A 109 -3.47 -6.02 -22.95
N GLN A 110 -3.53 -7.30 -23.32
CA GLN A 110 -2.44 -8.00 -23.99
C GLN A 110 -2.13 -7.38 -25.36
N GLU A 111 -3.16 -7.15 -26.18
CA GLU A 111 -3.01 -6.54 -27.51
C GLU A 111 -2.50 -5.10 -27.42
N TYR A 112 -2.97 -4.35 -26.42
CA TYR A 112 -2.45 -3.01 -26.15
C TYR A 112 -0.98 -3.05 -25.74
N CYS A 113 -0.58 -3.92 -24.82
CA CYS A 113 0.80 -4.06 -24.37
C CYS A 113 1.74 -4.50 -25.52
N GLU A 114 1.26 -5.26 -26.49
CA GLU A 114 2.03 -5.67 -27.67
C GLU A 114 2.23 -4.54 -28.67
N ARG A 115 1.21 -3.68 -28.84
CA ARG A 115 1.23 -2.56 -29.79
C ARG A 115 1.88 -1.30 -29.23
N SER A 116 1.81 -1.08 -27.92
CA SER A 116 2.31 0.12 -27.25
C SER A 116 3.73 -0.06 -26.72
N GLY A 117 4.40 1.06 -26.41
CA GLY A 117 5.76 1.09 -25.85
C GLY A 117 5.84 0.64 -24.38
N VAL A 118 5.03 -0.33 -23.97
CA VAL A 118 5.00 -0.88 -22.60
C VAL A 118 6.04 -2.00 -22.47
N LEU A 119 6.80 -2.00 -21.38
CA LEU A 119 7.74 -3.08 -21.05
C LEU A 119 6.97 -4.32 -20.59
N ARG A 120 7.22 -5.47 -21.23
CA ARG A 120 6.65 -6.77 -20.88
C ARG A 120 7.73 -7.68 -20.29
N HIS A 121 7.33 -8.66 -19.50
CA HIS A 121 8.20 -9.74 -19.05
C HIS A 121 7.47 -11.09 -19.12
N ILE A 122 8.24 -12.17 -19.23
CA ILE A 122 7.74 -13.53 -19.14
C ILE A 122 8.23 -14.15 -17.82
N GLU A 123 7.28 -14.63 -17.01
CA GLU A 123 7.56 -15.32 -15.75
C GLU A 123 7.53 -16.84 -15.96
N VAL A 124 8.17 -17.59 -15.05
CA VAL A 124 8.06 -19.07 -14.95
C VAL A 124 8.34 -19.81 -16.28
N GLU A 125 9.47 -19.51 -16.92
CA GLU A 125 9.93 -20.21 -18.13
C GLU A 125 11.41 -20.58 -18.06
N SER A 126 11.90 -21.37 -19.03
CA SER A 126 13.31 -21.72 -19.12
C SER A 126 14.19 -20.47 -19.30
N ALA A 127 15.45 -20.56 -18.86
CA ALA A 127 16.39 -19.44 -18.96
C ALA A 127 16.62 -18.99 -20.42
N ALA A 128 16.60 -19.92 -21.37
CA ALA A 128 16.71 -19.65 -22.80
C ALA A 128 15.53 -18.81 -23.30
N LYS A 129 14.29 -19.25 -23.04
CA LYS A 129 13.07 -18.52 -23.44
C LYS A 129 13.01 -17.11 -22.86
N ARG A 130 13.41 -16.92 -21.59
CA ARG A 130 13.50 -15.58 -20.98
C ARG A 130 14.54 -14.70 -21.68
N LYS A 131 15.67 -15.26 -22.10
CA LYS A 131 16.69 -14.51 -22.85
C LYS A 131 16.17 -14.09 -24.21
N ASP A 132 15.55 -15.01 -24.94
CA ASP A 132 14.99 -14.76 -26.26
C ASP A 132 13.88 -13.71 -26.20
N PHE A 133 13.02 -13.78 -25.18
CA PHE A 133 11.97 -12.79 -24.93
C PHE A 133 12.52 -11.38 -24.67
N ARG A 134 13.61 -11.24 -23.89
CA ARG A 134 14.26 -9.93 -23.68
C ARG A 134 14.86 -9.36 -24.97
N VAL A 135 15.40 -10.23 -25.83
CA VAL A 135 15.95 -9.82 -27.14
C VAL A 135 14.83 -9.38 -28.07
N SER A 136 13.72 -10.14 -28.13
CA SER A 136 12.56 -9.78 -28.96
C SER A 136 11.88 -8.49 -28.48
N GLU A 137 11.73 -8.28 -27.18
CA GLU A 137 11.16 -7.05 -26.63
C GLU A 137 12.06 -5.84 -26.91
N ARG A 138 13.38 -5.98 -26.81
CA ARG A 138 14.32 -4.91 -27.20
C ARG A 138 14.16 -4.52 -28.67
N ARG A 139 14.03 -5.52 -29.56
CA ARG A 139 13.79 -5.27 -30.99
C ARG A 139 12.44 -4.59 -31.22
N ARG A 140 11.36 -5.10 -30.62
CA ARG A 140 10.00 -4.54 -30.72
C ARG A 140 9.94 -3.08 -30.29
N LEU A 141 10.54 -2.76 -29.14
CA LEU A 141 10.58 -1.38 -28.63
C LEU A 141 11.44 -0.46 -29.50
N GLY A 142 12.53 -0.97 -30.07
CA GLY A 142 13.32 -0.24 -31.06
C GLY A 142 12.52 0.09 -32.32
N GLU A 143 11.75 -0.85 -32.84
CA GLU A 143 10.86 -0.64 -33.98
C GLU A 143 9.73 0.36 -33.67
N LEU A 144 9.12 0.27 -32.49
CA LEU A 144 8.07 1.21 -32.06
C LEU A 144 8.62 2.62 -31.83
N ASN A 145 9.82 2.77 -31.28
CA ASN A 145 10.45 4.07 -31.07
C ASN A 145 10.84 4.76 -32.40
N ASN A 146 11.10 3.97 -33.44
CA ASN A 146 11.42 4.49 -34.78
C ASN A 146 10.17 4.88 -35.60
N ARG A 147 8.97 4.42 -35.20
CA ARG A 147 7.71 4.88 -35.82
C ARG A 147 7.36 6.26 -35.27
N LYS A 148 7.37 7.28 -36.14
CA LYS A 148 6.94 8.65 -35.79
C LYS A 148 5.53 8.63 -35.14
N PRO A 149 5.21 9.53 -34.20
CA PRO A 149 3.88 9.64 -33.61
C PRO A 149 2.92 10.17 -34.67
N GLY A 150 2.35 9.27 -35.47
CA GLY A 150 1.38 9.58 -36.51
C GLY A 150 0.34 8.48 -36.58
N ALA A 151 -0.88 8.82 -36.15
CA ALA A 151 -2.11 8.04 -36.30
C ALA A 151 -2.13 6.65 -35.64
N SER A 152 -2.43 6.60 -34.34
CA SER A 152 -3.30 5.54 -33.87
C SER A 152 -4.65 5.72 -34.57
N SER A 153 -4.98 4.84 -35.51
CA SER A 153 -6.31 4.74 -36.10
C SER A 153 -7.32 4.41 -35.00
N SER A 154 -7.91 5.45 -34.45
CA SER A 154 -9.09 5.35 -33.61
C SER A 154 -10.25 5.03 -34.54
N SER A 155 -10.58 3.76 -34.71
CA SER A 155 -11.78 3.34 -35.44
C SER A 155 -13.01 3.61 -34.57
N TYR A 156 -13.47 4.85 -34.57
CA TYR A 156 -14.81 5.21 -34.14
C TYR A 156 -15.45 5.94 -35.34
N ASP A 157 -16.40 5.28 -36.00
CA ASP A 157 -17.21 5.88 -37.04
C ASP A 157 -17.93 7.12 -36.46
N GLN A 158 -17.88 8.24 -37.19
CA GLN A 158 -18.60 9.47 -36.83
C GLN A 158 -20.06 9.35 -37.29
N GLU A 159 -20.99 9.25 -36.34
CA GLU A 159 -22.40 9.57 -36.58
C GLU A 159 -22.61 11.10 -36.67
N PRO A 160 -23.54 11.57 -37.53
CA PRO A 160 -23.72 12.99 -37.80
C PRO A 160 -24.73 13.62 -36.82
N GLY A 161 -24.37 14.77 -36.25
CA GLY A 161 -25.34 15.70 -35.68
C GLY A 161 -25.25 15.91 -34.17
N HIS A 162 -24.27 16.73 -33.75
CA HIS A 162 -24.54 17.70 -32.70
C HIS A 162 -23.57 18.87 -32.85
N SER A 163 -24.11 20.08 -33.06
CA SER A 163 -23.32 21.31 -33.01
C SER A 163 -22.75 21.48 -31.61
N ARG A 164 -21.47 21.12 -31.42
CA ARG A 164 -20.76 21.41 -30.16
C ARG A 164 -20.47 22.91 -30.13
N ALA A 165 -21.25 23.63 -29.33
CA ALA A 165 -20.82 24.91 -28.81
C ALA A 165 -19.42 24.74 -28.19
N VAL A 166 -18.49 25.60 -28.59
CA VAL A 166 -17.11 25.63 -28.09
C VAL A 166 -17.18 25.93 -26.59
N THR A 167 -17.12 24.91 -25.76
CA THR A 167 -16.99 25.09 -24.32
C THR A 167 -15.56 25.52 -24.03
N ASN A 168 -15.43 26.67 -23.35
CA ASN A 168 -14.18 27.24 -22.88
C ASN A 168 -13.26 26.15 -22.32
N ARG A 169 -12.12 25.92 -22.96
CA ARG A 169 -11.02 25.18 -22.35
C ARG A 169 -10.68 25.90 -21.05
N ARG A 170 -10.76 25.20 -19.92
CA ARG A 170 -10.16 25.69 -18.67
C ARG A 170 -8.66 25.83 -18.95
N VAL A 171 -8.19 27.07 -19.02
CA VAL A 171 -6.76 27.39 -19.07
C VAL A 171 -6.22 27.07 -17.68
N PHE A 172 -5.41 26.02 -17.58
CA PHE A 172 -4.62 25.79 -16.38
C PHE A 172 -3.59 26.93 -16.29
N PRO A 173 -3.37 27.52 -15.10
CA PRO A 173 -2.33 28.52 -14.93
C PRO A 173 -0.97 27.89 -15.26
N GLU A 174 -0.14 28.62 -16.02
CA GLU A 174 1.21 28.19 -16.35
C GLU A 174 2.01 28.04 -15.05
N VAL A 175 2.37 26.80 -14.72
CA VAL A 175 3.31 26.54 -13.63
C VAL A 175 4.69 26.94 -14.15
N PRO A 176 5.41 27.89 -13.53
CA PRO A 176 6.74 28.24 -13.98
C PRO A 176 7.61 26.99 -13.94
N ASN A 177 8.17 26.65 -15.10
CA ASN A 177 9.12 25.56 -15.23
C ASN A 177 10.30 25.85 -14.29
N ARG A 178 10.58 24.87 -13.41
CA ARG A 178 11.81 24.72 -12.63
C ARG A 178 11.93 25.64 -11.40
N VAL A 179 11.49 25.13 -10.26
CA VAL A 179 12.24 25.37 -9.02
C VAL A 179 13.60 24.71 -9.23
N VAL A 180 14.65 25.52 -9.42
CA VAL A 180 16.04 25.04 -9.39
C VAL A 180 16.31 24.68 -7.94
N ILE A 181 16.06 23.42 -7.58
CA ILE A 181 16.70 22.85 -6.40
C ILE A 181 18.17 22.73 -6.82
N GLU A 182 19.07 23.52 -6.22
CA GLU A 182 20.51 23.33 -6.33
C GLU A 182 20.89 22.02 -5.63
N GLU A 183 20.55 20.93 -6.28
CA GLU A 183 21.01 19.60 -5.93
C GLU A 183 22.50 19.58 -6.28
N ARG A 184 23.36 19.55 -5.25
CA ARG A 184 24.83 19.46 -5.38
C ARG A 184 25.24 18.04 -5.82
N THR A 185 24.59 17.51 -6.84
CA THR A 185 24.85 16.21 -7.42
C THR A 185 25.72 16.45 -8.65
N PRO A 186 26.99 15.99 -8.67
CA PRO A 186 27.88 16.25 -9.78
C PRO A 186 27.33 15.62 -11.07
N PRO A 187 27.44 16.30 -12.22
CA PRO A 187 26.85 15.88 -13.48
C PRO A 187 27.56 14.66 -14.10
N ASN A 188 28.73 14.26 -13.58
CA ASN A 188 29.51 13.16 -14.14
C ASN A 188 30.10 12.25 -13.04
N VAL A 189 29.98 10.95 -13.28
CA VAL A 189 30.52 9.86 -12.44
C VAL A 189 32.05 9.97 -12.29
N THR A 190 32.76 10.51 -13.29
CA THR A 190 34.22 10.71 -13.22
C THR A 190 34.60 11.74 -12.15
N GLU A 191 33.84 12.82 -12.03
CA GLU A 191 34.08 13.89 -11.04
C GLU A 191 33.72 13.44 -9.62
N LEU A 192 32.75 12.53 -9.49
CA LEU A 192 32.42 11.88 -8.22
C LEU A 192 33.59 10.98 -7.75
N LEU A 193 34.23 10.25 -8.67
CA LEU A 193 35.35 9.35 -8.36
C LEU A 193 36.63 10.11 -7.95
N GLU A 194 36.90 11.27 -8.54
CA GLU A 194 38.01 12.16 -8.12
C GLU A 194 37.80 12.70 -6.71
N ARG A 195 36.58 13.14 -6.36
CA ARG A 195 36.28 13.63 -5.00
C ARG A 195 36.36 12.55 -3.92
N LEU A 196 36.14 11.29 -4.29
CA LEU A 196 36.24 10.15 -3.37
C LEU A 196 37.70 9.71 -3.09
N GLN A 197 38.68 10.21 -3.85
CA GLN A 197 40.09 9.89 -3.65
C GLN A 197 40.72 10.77 -2.56
N ILE A 198 40.25 10.57 -1.33
CA ILE A 198 40.83 11.17 -0.13
C ILE A 198 42.06 10.34 0.28
N GLY A 199 43.27 10.94 0.23
CA GLY A 199 44.44 10.42 0.96
C GLY A 199 45.75 10.13 0.20
N LYS A 200 46.10 10.84 -0.88
CA LYS A 200 47.43 10.68 -1.53
C LYS A 200 48.49 11.74 -1.18
N GLU A 201 48.20 12.71 -0.33
CA GLU A 201 49.15 13.80 0.01
C GLU A 201 49.64 13.77 1.48
N GLN A 202 49.98 12.60 2.01
CA GLN A 202 50.61 12.51 3.35
C GLN A 202 51.88 11.65 3.41
N THR A 203 52.64 11.54 2.31
CA THR A 203 53.90 10.76 2.29
C THR A 203 55.13 11.52 1.80
N LEU A 204 55.23 12.84 2.00
CA LEU A 204 56.45 13.61 1.67
C LEU A 204 56.94 14.62 2.74
N HIS A 205 56.39 14.64 3.96
CA HIS A 205 56.81 15.57 5.02
C HIS A 205 57.12 14.92 6.39
N SER A 206 57.86 13.82 6.43
CA SER A 206 58.36 13.27 7.73
C SER A 206 59.82 12.82 7.77
N GLN A 207 60.67 13.27 6.84
CA GLN A 207 62.12 13.00 6.91
C GLN A 207 62.97 14.25 6.76
N VAL A 208 62.88 15.21 7.69
CA VAL A 208 64.01 16.07 8.07
C VAL A 208 63.82 16.51 9.53
N SER A 209 64.89 16.43 10.33
CA SER A 209 65.07 17.01 11.68
C SER A 209 64.95 16.05 12.88
N ARG A 210 65.93 15.14 13.00
CA ARG A 210 66.59 14.85 14.28
C ARG A 210 68.10 14.71 14.05
N THR A 211 68.81 15.79 14.35
CA THR A 211 70.22 15.84 14.76
C THR A 211 70.27 16.80 15.92
#